data_AF-A0A3R7A9R0-F1
#
_entry.id   AF-A0A3R7A9R0-F1
#
_cell.length_a   1.000
_cell.length_b   1.000
_cell.length_c   1.000
_cell.angle_alpha   90.00
_cell.angle_beta   90.00
_cell.angle_gamma   90.00
#
_symmetry.space_group_name_H-M   'P 1'
#
loop_
_entity.id
_entity.type
_entity.pdbx_description
1 polymer ?
#
loop_
_entity_poly.entity_id
_entity_poly.type
_entity_poly.pdbx_seq_one_letter_code
_entity_poly.pdbx_strand_id
1 'polypeptide(L)'
;MKALVTGCAGFIGSHLTERLLRGGYEVIGIDCFTDYYAREIKERNIENALNQKNFKLIEEDILEMDKFPEVDYVFHEAAQAGVRASWGKSFEIYTRNNVEHQLFQSQKPGQNSFPVLTQEFKR
;
A
#
# COMPACT_ATOMS: atom_id res chain seq x y z
N MET A 1 -12.09 12.90 -5.83
CA MET A 1 -10.85 12.22 -6.25
C MET A 1 -10.69 10.98 -5.39
N LYS A 2 -10.30 9.87 -6.01
CA LYS A 2 -10.14 8.57 -5.38
C LYS A 2 -8.67 8.18 -5.37
N ALA A 3 -8.16 7.79 -4.21
CA ALA A 3 -6.78 7.36 -4.02
C ALA A 3 -6.73 5.90 -3.56
N LEU A 4 -5.77 5.15 -4.08
CA LEU A 4 -5.38 3.83 -3.59
C LEU A 4 -4.12 3.97 -2.74
N VAL A 5 -4.12 3.39 -1.54
CA VAL A 5 -2.93 3.31 -0.68
C VAL A 5 -2.65 1.84 -0.37
N THR A 6 -1.58 1.27 -0.93
CA THR A 6 -1.14 -0.08 -0.55
C THR A 6 -0.25 0.00 0.70
N GLY A 7 -0.29 -0.99 1.59
CA GLY A 7 0.39 -0.89 2.88
C GLY A 7 -0.25 0.15 3.79
N CYS A 8 -1.56 0.39 3.64
CA CYS A 8 -2.27 1.46 4.34
C CYS A 8 -2.28 1.29 5.87
N ALA A 9 -2.03 0.09 6.38
CA ALA A 9 -1.93 -0.17 7.82
C ALA A 9 -0.49 -0.08 8.36
N GLY A 10 0.50 0.10 7.47
CA GLY A 10 1.88 0.40 7.84
C GLY A 10 2.05 1.80 8.44
N PHE A 11 3.23 2.08 9.01
CA PHE A 11 3.52 3.34 9.68
C PHE A 11 3.31 4.56 8.78
N ILE A 12 3.89 4.59 7.58
CA ILE A 12 3.74 5.72 6.66
C ILE A 12 2.36 5.70 6.00
N GLY A 13 1.92 4.52 5.55
CA GLY A 13 0.64 4.33 4.86
C GLY A 13 -0.57 4.79 5.66
N SER A 14 -0.58 4.61 6.99
CA SER A 14 -1.71 5.03 7.83
C SER A 14 -1.80 6.54 7.96
N HIS A 15 -0.68 7.23 8.17
CA HIS A 15 -0.63 8.69 8.24
C HIS A 15 -1.01 9.33 6.91
N LEU A 16 -0.55 8.74 5.80
CA LEU A 16 -0.95 9.17 4.46
C LEU A 16 -2.45 8.99 4.23
N THR A 17 -2.98 7.83 4.62
CA THR A 17 -4.42 7.53 4.54
C THR A 17 -5.24 8.56 5.31
N GLU A 18 -4.88 8.85 6.57
CA GLU A 18 -5.54 9.90 7.34
C GLU A 18 -5.44 11.27 6.66
N ARG A 19 -4.27 11.63 6.14
CA ARG A 19 -4.05 12.93 5.49
C ARG A 19 -4.90 13.11 4.23
N LEU A 20 -5.08 12.04 3.44
CA LEU A 20 -5.91 12.01 2.25
C LEU A 20 -7.40 12.10 2.62
N LEU A 21 -7.84 11.32 3.62
CA LEU A 21 -9.21 11.37 4.12
C LEU A 21 -9.58 12.77 4.65
N ARG A 22 -8.69 13.40 5.44
CA ARG A 22 -8.84 14.79 5.89
C ARG A 22 -8.86 15.81 4.74
N GLY A 23 -8.24 15.46 3.60
CA GLY A 23 -8.27 16.25 2.38
C GLY A 23 -9.54 16.05 1.54
N GLY A 24 -10.50 15.23 1.97
CA GLY A 24 -11.74 14.96 1.26
C GLY A 24 -11.61 13.93 0.13
N TYR A 25 -10.53 13.16 0.08
CA TYR A 25 -10.39 12.06 -0.88
C TYR A 25 -11.24 10.86 -0.45
N GLU A 26 -11.73 10.11 -1.42
CA GLU A 26 -12.13 8.72 -1.20
C GLU A 26 -10.86 7.87 -1.19
N VAL A 27 -10.63 7.10 -0.13
CA VAL A 27 -9.42 6.28 0.00
C VAL A 27 -9.79 4.82 0.03
N ILE A 28 -9.19 4.06 -0.88
CA ILE A 28 -9.16 2.60 -0.84
C ILE A 28 -7.80 2.21 -0.27
N GLY A 29 -7.78 1.57 0.89
CA GLY A 29 -6.58 0.98 1.48
C GLY A 29 -6.45 -0.48 1.12
N ILE A 30 -5.25 -0.96 0.81
CA ILE A 30 -4.92 -2.38 0.71
C ILE A 30 -3.83 -2.71 1.73
N ASP A 31 -4.03 -3.75 2.55
CA ASP A 31 -2.99 -4.33 3.41
C ASP A 31 -3.29 -5.81 3.65
N CYS A 32 -2.27 -6.68 3.58
CA CYS A 32 -2.42 -8.11 3.85
C CYS A 32 -2.07 -8.53 5.28
N PHE A 33 -1.75 -7.56 6.16
CA PHE A 33 -1.40 -7.81 7.57
C PHE A 33 -0.30 -8.87 7.76
N THR A 34 0.75 -8.82 6.93
CA THR A 34 1.97 -9.64 7.09
C THR A 34 2.41 -9.72 8.56
N ASP A 35 2.87 -10.90 8.98
CA ASP A 35 3.32 -11.21 10.34
C ASP A 35 4.63 -10.52 10.77
N TYR A 36 5.30 -9.80 9.87
CA TYR A 36 6.53 -9.06 10.17
C TYR A 36 6.37 -8.06 11.34
N TYR A 37 5.19 -7.46 11.46
CA TYR A 37 4.76 -6.74 12.66
C TYR A 37 3.45 -7.34 13.17
N ALA A 38 3.25 -7.30 14.48
CA ALA A 38 2.03 -7.78 15.10
C ALA A 38 0.79 -7.10 14.49
N ARG A 39 -0.24 -7.89 14.16
CA ARG A 39 -1.46 -7.43 13.48
C ARG A 39 -2.15 -6.31 14.25
N GLU A 40 -2.14 -6.38 15.57
CA GLU A 40 -2.76 -5.40 16.47
C GLU A 40 -2.16 -4.00 16.30
N ILE A 41 -0.86 -3.91 15.95
CA ILE A 41 -0.21 -2.63 15.66
C ILE A 41 -0.79 -2.03 14.37
N LYS A 42 -0.92 -2.85 13.33
CA LYS A 42 -1.49 -2.44 12.05
C LYS A 42 -2.96 -2.04 12.18
N GLU A 43 -3.76 -2.78 12.94
CA GLU A 43 -5.16 -2.46 13.20
C GLU A 43 -5.32 -1.12 13.92
N ARG A 44 -4.51 -0.88 14.97
CA ARG A 44 -4.48 0.42 15.68
C ARG A 44 -4.11 1.57 14.76
N ASN A 45 -3.17 1.36 13.83
CA ASN A 45 -2.75 2.41 12.90
C ASN A 45 -3.90 2.94 12.04
N ILE A 46 -4.91 2.11 11.71
CA ILE A 46 -6.02 2.48 10.82
C ILE A 46 -7.37 2.59 11.54
N GLU A 47 -7.44 2.48 12.87
CA GLU A 47 -8.71 2.48 13.59
C GLU A 47 -9.55 3.73 13.28
N ASN A 48 -8.89 4.89 13.20
CA ASN A 48 -9.56 6.15 12.87
C ASN A 48 -10.10 6.15 11.44
N ALA A 49 -9.32 5.61 10.49
CA ALA A 49 -9.71 5.52 9.09
C ALA A 49 -10.91 4.58 8.90
N LEU A 50 -10.96 3.46 9.63
CA LEU A 50 -12.08 2.51 9.58
C LEU A 50 -13.43 3.13 9.96
N ASN A 51 -13.42 4.19 10.76
CA ASN A 51 -14.62 4.92 11.16
C ASN A 51 -15.06 6.01 10.15
N GLN A 52 -14.29 6.24 9.08
CA GLN A 52 -14.57 7.26 8.07
C GLN A 52 -15.38 6.68 6.90
N LYS A 53 -16.46 7.35 6.51
CA LYS A 53 -17.34 6.90 5.41
C LYS A 53 -16.67 6.86 4.04
N ASN A 54 -15.64 7.66 3.85
CA ASN A 54 -14.85 7.76 2.62
C ASN A 54 -13.63 6.83 2.62
N PHE A 55 -13.51 5.92 3.58
CA PHE A 55 -12.48 4.90 3.61
C PHE A 55 -13.05 3.50 3.33
N LYS A 56 -12.33 2.71 2.55
CA LYS A 56 -12.59 1.27 2.35
C LYS A 56 -11.28 0.50 2.47
N LEU A 57 -11.26 -0.50 3.34
CA LEU A 57 -10.16 -1.46 3.42
C LEU A 57 -10.42 -2.66 2.51
N ILE A 58 -9.40 -3.10 1.79
CA ILE A 58 -9.29 -4.38 1.12
C ILE A 58 -8.17 -5.15 1.83
N GLU A 59 -8.53 -6.18 2.57
CA GLU A 59 -7.57 -7.05 3.26
C GLU A 59 -7.12 -8.17 2.32
N GLU A 60 -6.09 -7.90 1.51
CA GLU A 60 -5.59 -8.81 0.48
C GLU A 60 -4.10 -8.56 0.21
N ASP A 61 -3.39 -9.60 -0.24
CA ASP A 61 -2.02 -9.47 -0.74
C ASP A 61 -2.07 -8.89 -2.16
N ILE A 62 -1.41 -7.75 -2.38
CA ILE A 62 -1.35 -7.08 -3.67
C ILE A 62 -0.71 -7.93 -4.78
N LEU A 63 0.01 -8.99 -4.42
CA LEU A 63 0.58 -9.96 -5.37
C LEU A 63 -0.44 -10.98 -5.88
N GLU A 64 -1.51 -11.22 -5.12
CA GLU A 64 -2.54 -12.21 -5.39
C GLU A 64 -3.79 -11.57 -6.02
N MET A 65 -3.85 -10.24 -6.09
CA MET A 65 -4.96 -9.51 -6.68
C MET A 65 -5.00 -9.64 -8.20
N ASP A 66 -6.16 -10.04 -8.74
CA ASP A 66 -6.37 -10.10 -10.19
C ASP A 66 -6.60 -8.72 -10.83
N LYS A 67 -7.25 -7.81 -10.08
CA LYS A 67 -7.65 -6.49 -10.59
C LYS A 67 -7.60 -5.43 -9.50
N PHE A 68 -6.89 -4.35 -9.78
CA PHE A 68 -6.88 -3.16 -8.95
C PHE A 68 -8.12 -2.28 -9.19
N PRO A 69 -8.63 -1.59 -8.16
CA PRO A 69 -9.71 -0.63 -8.32
C PRO A 69 -9.27 0.54 -9.21
N GLU A 70 -10.20 1.07 -10.00
CA GLU A 70 -9.95 2.31 -10.75
C GLU A 70 -9.92 3.50 -9.78
N VAL A 71 -8.81 4.24 -9.83
CA VAL A 71 -8.49 5.36 -8.95
C VAL A 71 -7.77 6.45 -9.73
N ASP A 72 -7.82 7.68 -9.23
CA ASP A 72 -7.11 8.82 -9.81
C ASP A 72 -5.61 8.80 -9.43
N TYR A 73 -5.31 8.30 -8.22
CA TYR A 73 -3.96 8.29 -7.65
C TYR A 73 -3.64 6.97 -6.96
N VAL A 74 -2.39 6.52 -7.07
CA VAL A 74 -1.87 5.35 -6.36
C VAL A 74 -0.67 5.78 -5.52
N PHE A 75 -0.70 5.45 -4.23
CA PHE A 75 0.41 5.59 -3.30
C PHE A 75 0.84 4.19 -2.85
N HIS A 76 2.07 3.80 -3.20
CA HIS A 76 2.56 2.45 -2.99
C HIS A 76 3.49 2.35 -1.79
N GLU A 77 2.93 2.06 -0.61
CA GLU A 77 3.67 1.91 0.65
C GLU A 77 3.72 0.44 1.14
N ALA A 78 3.27 -0.51 0.31
CA ALA A 78 3.37 -1.94 0.63
C ALA A 78 4.80 -2.41 0.37
N ALA A 79 5.59 -2.46 1.44
CA ALA A 79 6.93 -3.03 1.41
C ALA A 79 7.29 -3.58 2.80
N GLN A 80 8.17 -4.57 2.84
CA GLN A 80 8.80 -5.01 4.08
C GLN A 80 10.00 -4.12 4.41
N ALA A 81 9.90 -3.40 5.53
CA ALA A 81 10.95 -2.52 6.03
C ALA A 81 12.09 -3.32 6.68
N GLY A 82 13.30 -2.76 6.68
CA GLY A 82 14.46 -3.27 7.40
C GLY A 82 15.45 -4.06 6.53
N VAL A 83 16.69 -3.57 6.48
CA VAL A 83 17.78 -4.12 5.65
C VAL A 83 18.30 -5.46 6.16
N ARG A 84 18.09 -5.78 7.45
CA ARG A 84 18.57 -7.06 8.02
C ARG A 84 17.88 -8.27 7.41
N ALA A 85 16.63 -8.11 6.98
CA ALA A 85 15.87 -9.18 6.32
C ALA A 85 16.24 -9.35 4.83
N SER A 86 17.00 -8.40 4.24
CA SER A 86 17.38 -8.42 2.82
C SER A 86 18.59 -9.31 2.51
N TRP A 87 18.94 -10.23 3.41
CA TRP A 87 20.02 -11.22 3.24
C TRP A 87 19.72 -12.45 4.11
N GLY A 88 20.16 -13.64 3.67
CA GLY A 88 19.96 -14.90 4.39
C GLY A 88 18.59 -15.54 4.11
N LYS A 89 18.11 -16.36 5.05
CA LYS A 89 16.90 -17.21 4.85
C LYS A 89 15.60 -16.42 4.58
N SER A 90 15.54 -15.14 4.95
CA SER A 90 14.38 -14.28 4.74
C SER A 90 14.41 -13.51 3.42
N PHE A 91 15.46 -13.68 2.60
CA PHE A 91 15.66 -12.89 1.39
C PHE A 91 14.57 -13.11 0.33
N GLU A 92 14.04 -14.32 0.22
CA GLU A 92 12.93 -14.63 -0.69
C GLU A 92 11.67 -13.84 -0.31
N ILE A 93 11.33 -13.79 0.98
CA ILE A 93 10.19 -13.01 1.49
C ILE A 93 10.42 -11.51 1.25
N TYR A 94 11.64 -11.02 1.48
CA TYR A 94 11.98 -9.63 1.25
C TYR A 94 11.85 -9.24 -0.23
N THR A 95 12.29 -10.11 -1.14
CA THR A 95 12.22 -9.87 -2.58
C THR A 95 10.77 -9.92 -3.06
N ARG A 96 9.98 -10.90 -2.60
CA ARG A 96 8.54 -10.97 -2.85
C ARG A 96 7.84 -9.67 -2.43
N ASN A 97 8.06 -9.24 -1.20
CA ASN A 97 7.37 -8.11 -0.60
C ASN A 97 7.87 -6.73 -1.03
N ASN A 98 8.96 -6.63 -1.80
CA ASN A 98 9.54 -5.33 -2.18
C ASN A 98 9.78 -5.19 -3.69
N VAL A 99 9.97 -6.30 -4.42
CA VAL A 99 10.42 -6.30 -5.83
C VAL A 99 9.38 -6.95 -6.74
N GLU A 100 8.72 -8.02 -6.32
CA GLU A 100 7.85 -8.82 -7.20
C GLU A 100 6.46 -8.22 -7.43
N HIS A 101 6.20 -7.01 -6.92
CA HIS A 101 4.88 -6.38 -6.95
C HIS A 101 4.34 -6.07 -8.35
N GLN A 102 3.08 -6.48 -8.57
CA GLN A 102 2.36 -6.33 -9.83
C GLN A 102 2.15 -4.89 -10.30
N LEU A 103 2.37 -3.88 -9.45
CA LEU A 103 2.34 -2.47 -9.86
C LEU A 103 3.37 -2.16 -10.96
N PHE A 104 4.45 -2.94 -11.08
CA PHE A 104 5.35 -2.87 -12.23
C PHE A 104 4.83 -3.60 -13.48
N GLN A 105 3.93 -4.58 -13.32
CA GLN A 105 3.36 -5.36 -14.42
C GLN A 105 2.07 -4.77 -15.02
N SER A 106 1.41 -3.82 -14.36
CA SER A 106 0.32 -3.03 -14.98
C SER A 106 0.81 -2.08 -16.08
N GLN A 107 2.12 -2.02 -16.34
CA GLN A 107 2.70 -1.43 -17.55
C GLN A 107 2.70 -2.37 -18.77
N LYS A 108 2.02 -3.51 -18.72
CA LYS A 108 1.80 -4.33 -19.93
C LYS A 108 1.00 -3.52 -20.96
N PRO A 109 1.44 -3.46 -22.23
CA PRO A 109 0.76 -2.67 -23.26
C PRO A 109 -0.69 -3.13 -23.41
N GLY A 110 -1.64 -2.22 -23.13
CA GLY A 110 -3.09 -2.47 -23.25
C GLY A 110 -3.88 -2.37 -21.93
N GLN A 111 -3.24 -2.18 -20.77
CA GLN A 111 -3.93 -1.82 -19.52
C GLN A 111 -3.61 -0.37 -19.15
N ASN A 112 -4.63 0.35 -18.65
CA ASN A 112 -4.53 1.78 -18.30
C ASN A 112 -3.31 2.05 -17.43
N SER A 113 -2.35 2.79 -17.99
CA SER A 113 -1.15 3.23 -17.29
C SER A 113 -1.52 4.29 -16.24
N PHE A 114 -1.28 4.00 -14.97
CA PHE A 114 -1.41 4.98 -13.89
C PHE A 114 -0.20 5.92 -13.86
N PRO A 115 -0.39 7.23 -13.63
CA PRO A 115 0.72 8.12 -13.36
C PRO A 115 1.29 7.82 -11.97
N VAL A 116 2.49 7.23 -11.92
CA VAL A 116 3.26 7.06 -10.68
C VAL A 116 3.92 8.40 -10.34
N LEU A 117 3.43 9.08 -9.31
CA LEU A 117 4.10 10.25 -8.74
C LEU A 117 5.14 9.78 -7.73
N THR A 118 6.39 9.62 -8.16
CA THR A 118 7.53 9.51 -7.24
C THR A 118 7.77 10.86 -6.59
N GLN A 119 7.66 10.94 -5.26
CA GLN A 119 8.13 12.12 -4.51
C GLN A 119 9.65 12.22 -4.63
N GLU A 120 10.13 13.16 -5.45
CA GLU A 120 11.51 13.60 -5.37
C GLU A 120 11.70 14.40 -4.07
N PHE A 121 12.36 13.80 -3.08
CA PHE A 121 12.93 14.55 -1.97
C PHE A 121 14.06 15.43 -2.51
N LYS A 122 13.75 16.70 -2.79
CA LYS A 122 14.79 17.73 -2.94
C LYS A 122 15.43 17.95 -1.59
N ARG A 123 16.74 17.67 -1.53
CA ARG A 123 17.63 17.94 -0.39
C ARG A 123 17.69 19.43 -0.07
#